data_AF-A0A7V4QD94-F1
#
_entry.id   AF-A0A7V4QD94-F1
#
_cell.length_a   1.000
_cell.length_b   1.000
_cell.length_c   1.000
_cell.angle_alpha   90.00
_cell.angle_beta   90.00
_cell.angle_gamma   90.00
#
_symmetry.space_group_name_H-M   'P 1'
#
loop_
_entity.id
_entity.type
_entity.pdbx_description
1 polymer ?
#
loop_
_entity_poly.entity_id
_entity_poly.type
_entity_poly.pdbx_seq_one_letter_code
_entity_poly.pdbx_strand_id
1 'polypeptide(L)'
;MIENQVFSVKQTANLFKAQIDQGDKAYCDYIKKYTSKNFAYSIKLAGGFVIYPRENDRAKRRFFMDCLITNFNKNRKSKIYFNTEKNLPILVEFIADASKLKDTFIYARMILGTVSLRIYNPNNKIFETLENLYRPEKKEVDYVARLIKVFAVSPSAVQKTKELLTRGLKVDDTYVRFIYSEEELAVFCKDGGFERMYFIDRFSDVAINGHFHTLNATPGDSFEKVKQSYMRLIKEYHPDNVFGKDEQTIRNYTQKFQSIQNAFESIKHHYKKAI
;
A
#
# COMPACT_ATOMS: atom_id res chain seq x y z
N MET A 1 -19.39 22.33 26.96
CA MET A 1 -18.27 22.88 26.17
C MET A 1 -18.17 22.06 24.90
N ILE A 2 -18.17 22.67 23.72
CA ILE A 2 -18.02 21.91 22.47
C ILE A 2 -16.54 21.57 22.35
N GLU A 3 -16.18 20.34 22.71
CA GLU A 3 -14.86 19.79 22.43
C GLU A 3 -14.62 19.80 20.92
N ASN A 4 -13.37 20.03 20.49
CA ASN A 4 -13.03 19.93 19.06
C ASN A 4 -13.39 18.52 18.59
N GLN A 5 -14.19 18.38 17.53
CA GLN A 5 -14.54 17.07 17.00
C GLN A 5 -13.30 16.28 16.55
N VAL A 6 -12.32 16.97 15.96
CA VAL A 6 -10.98 16.43 15.72
C VAL A 6 -10.10 16.80 16.90
N PHE A 7 -9.80 15.84 17.77
CA PHE A 7 -9.04 16.12 18.99
C PHE A 7 -7.53 15.85 18.85
N SER A 8 -7.12 15.09 17.82
CA SER A 8 -5.71 14.76 17.57
C SER A 8 -5.40 14.66 16.07
N VAL A 9 -4.32 15.32 15.67
CA VAL A 9 -3.73 15.22 14.32
C VAL A 9 -2.24 14.93 14.46
N LYS A 10 -1.76 13.93 13.73
CA LYS A 10 -0.33 13.56 13.66
C LYS A 10 0.08 13.42 12.20
N GLN A 11 1.25 13.94 11.85
CA GLN A 11 1.85 13.76 10.54
C GLN A 11 3.24 13.16 10.69
N THR A 12 3.48 12.04 10.00
CA THR A 12 4.81 11.43 9.86
C THR A 12 5.33 11.63 8.44
N ALA A 13 6.51 11.09 8.13
CA ALA A 13 7.02 11.07 6.76
C ALA A 13 6.09 10.33 5.78
N ASN A 14 5.26 9.41 6.28
CA ASN A 14 4.53 8.43 5.47
C ASN A 14 3.01 8.45 5.67
N LEU A 15 2.48 9.23 6.61
CA LEU A 15 1.07 9.19 6.99
C LEU A 15 0.60 10.53 7.55
N PHE A 16 -0.63 10.90 7.19
CA PHE A 16 -1.42 11.88 7.91
C PHE A 16 -2.52 11.13 8.69
N LYS A 17 -2.57 11.32 10.02
CA LYS A 17 -3.54 10.67 10.91
C LYS A 17 -4.37 11.73 11.61
N ALA A 18 -5.70 11.60 11.53
CA ALA A 18 -6.66 12.40 12.26
C ALA A 18 -7.54 11.49 13.15
N GLN A 19 -7.79 11.93 14.37
CA GLN A 19 -8.61 11.21 15.34
C GLN A 19 -9.79 12.10 15.71
N ILE A 20 -10.98 11.53 15.54
CA ILE A 20 -12.27 12.17 15.66
C ILE A 20 -12.98 11.58 16.86
N ASP A 21 -13.62 12.43 17.66
CA ASP A 21 -14.47 12.01 18.76
C ASP A 21 -15.67 11.21 18.23
N GLN A 22 -15.76 9.95 18.65
CA GLN A 22 -16.86 9.06 18.29
C GLN A 22 -18.20 9.49 18.94
N GLY A 23 -18.16 10.29 20.00
CA GLY A 23 -19.33 10.86 20.66
C GLY A 23 -20.14 11.78 19.75
N ASP A 24 -19.48 12.53 18.86
CA ASP A 24 -20.14 13.37 17.84
C ASP A 24 -20.56 12.54 16.62
N LYS A 25 -21.68 11.82 16.76
CA LYS A 25 -22.24 10.96 15.69
C LYS A 25 -22.53 11.74 14.40
N ALA A 26 -23.00 12.98 14.52
CA ALA A 26 -23.35 13.81 13.36
C ALA A 26 -22.10 14.15 12.52
N TYR A 27 -21.01 14.55 13.19
CA TYR A 27 -19.75 14.80 12.52
C TYR A 27 -19.11 13.51 11.97
N CYS A 28 -19.20 12.40 12.70
CA CYS A 28 -18.75 11.10 12.21
C CYS A 28 -19.44 10.71 10.89
N ASP A 29 -20.77 10.83 10.83
CA ASP A 29 -21.55 10.47 9.65
C ASP A 29 -21.30 11.43 8.48
N TYR A 30 -21.12 12.72 8.76
CA TYR A 30 -20.66 13.70 7.77
C TYR A 30 -19.33 13.28 7.14
N ILE A 31 -18.33 12.94 7.97
CA ILE A 31 -16.99 12.56 7.51
C ILE A 31 -17.04 11.24 6.71
N LYS A 32 -17.81 10.24 7.16
CA LYS A 32 -18.01 8.99 6.42
C LYS A 32 -18.67 9.23 5.05
N LYS A 33 -19.73 10.05 4.99
CA LYS A 33 -20.46 10.36 3.76
C LYS A 33 -19.61 11.19 2.79
N TYR A 34 -18.87 12.17 3.30
CA TYR A 34 -17.93 12.93 2.50
C TYR A 34 -16.88 12.00 1.87
N THR A 35 -16.35 11.08 2.67
CA THR A 35 -15.31 10.15 2.23
C THR A 35 -15.82 9.22 1.12
N SER A 36 -16.95 8.54 1.34
CA SER A 36 -17.52 7.61 0.35
C SER A 36 -17.91 8.30 -0.95
N LYS A 37 -18.34 9.57 -0.90
CA LYS A 37 -18.69 10.34 -2.10
C LYS A 37 -17.47 10.78 -2.92
N ASN A 38 -16.37 11.12 -2.25
CA ASN A 38 -15.24 11.81 -2.90
C ASN A 38 -14.03 10.91 -3.17
N PHE A 39 -13.89 9.81 -2.44
CA PHE A 39 -12.70 8.95 -2.51
C PHE A 39 -13.11 7.51 -2.83
N ALA A 40 -13.11 7.19 -4.13
CA ALA A 40 -13.43 5.83 -4.60
C ALA A 40 -12.48 4.76 -4.04
N TYR A 41 -11.25 5.15 -3.67
CA TYR A 41 -10.22 4.26 -3.10
C TYR A 41 -10.03 4.52 -1.60
N SER A 42 -11.13 4.63 -0.86
CA SER A 42 -11.10 4.59 0.61
C SER A 42 -11.35 3.18 1.12
N ILE A 43 -10.55 2.71 2.08
CA ILE A 43 -10.76 1.45 2.77
C ILE A 43 -11.48 1.72 4.09
N LYS A 44 -12.63 1.08 4.32
CA LYS A 44 -13.32 1.10 5.61
C LYS A 44 -12.60 0.21 6.61
N LEU A 45 -12.59 0.64 7.87
CA LEU A 45 -11.98 -0.06 9.00
C LEU A 45 -13.02 -0.19 10.13
N ALA A 46 -12.80 -1.14 11.04
CA ALA A 46 -13.65 -1.35 12.21
C ALA A 46 -13.86 -0.09 13.08
N GLY A 47 -12.95 0.88 13.03
CA GLY A 47 -13.04 2.15 13.78
C GLY A 47 -12.74 3.40 12.95
N GLY A 48 -12.86 3.35 11.62
CA GLY A 48 -12.40 4.47 10.78
C GLY A 48 -12.33 4.16 9.29
N PHE A 49 -11.45 4.86 8.59
CA PHE A 49 -11.13 4.57 7.20
C PHE A 49 -9.76 5.12 6.81
N VAL A 50 -9.23 4.63 5.70
CA VAL A 50 -7.99 5.11 5.07
C VAL A 50 -8.27 5.58 3.67
N ILE A 51 -7.78 6.77 3.31
CA ILE A 51 -7.80 7.28 1.95
C ILE A 51 -6.38 7.20 1.39
N TYR A 52 -6.22 6.44 0.31
CA TYR A 52 -4.91 6.28 -0.33
C TYR A 52 -4.58 7.41 -1.31
N PRO A 53 -3.28 7.71 -1.51
CA PRO A 53 -2.86 8.67 -2.51
C PRO A 53 -3.08 8.17 -3.94
N ARG A 54 -3.73 8.99 -4.76
CA ARG A 54 -3.93 8.87 -6.21
C ARG A 54 -3.81 10.25 -6.84
N GLU A 55 -3.33 10.34 -8.07
CA GLU A 55 -3.10 11.65 -8.70
C GLU A 55 -4.43 12.39 -8.98
N ASN A 56 -5.49 11.65 -9.33
CA ASN A 56 -6.78 12.21 -9.75
C ASN A 56 -7.62 12.88 -8.65
N ASP A 57 -7.36 12.59 -7.38
CA ASP A 57 -8.08 13.15 -6.22
C ASP A 57 -7.12 13.91 -5.26
N ARG A 58 -5.91 14.26 -5.72
CA ARG A 58 -4.90 14.99 -4.94
C ARG A 58 -5.43 16.28 -4.35
N ALA A 59 -6.11 17.11 -5.15
CA ALA A 59 -6.71 18.36 -4.67
C ALA A 59 -7.80 18.12 -3.61
N LYS A 60 -8.64 17.09 -3.79
CA LYS A 60 -9.69 16.73 -2.82
C LYS A 60 -9.11 16.23 -1.51
N ARG A 61 -8.04 15.42 -1.55
CA ARG A 61 -7.34 14.97 -0.34
C ARG A 61 -6.71 16.12 0.43
N ARG A 62 -6.03 17.02 -0.28
CA ARG A 62 -5.45 18.22 0.34
C ARG A 62 -6.52 19.03 1.07
N PHE A 63 -7.62 19.34 0.37
CA PHE A 63 -8.75 20.04 0.95
C PHE A 63 -9.31 19.31 2.18
N PHE A 64 -9.46 17.98 2.11
CA PHE A 64 -9.93 17.18 3.23
C PHE A 64 -8.98 17.25 4.44
N MET A 65 -7.66 17.21 4.22
CA MET A 65 -6.67 17.42 5.29
C MET A 65 -6.79 18.82 5.90
N ASP A 66 -6.94 19.86 5.07
CA ASP A 66 -7.11 21.24 5.54
C ASP A 66 -8.37 21.39 6.40
N CYS A 67 -9.48 20.73 6.04
CA CYS A 67 -10.69 20.69 6.88
C CYS A 67 -10.45 20.04 8.24
N LEU A 68 -9.74 18.90 8.28
CA LEU A 68 -9.41 18.20 9.53
C LEU A 68 -8.49 19.05 10.42
N ILE A 69 -7.48 19.70 9.84
CA ILE A 69 -6.56 20.60 10.54
C ILE A 69 -7.31 21.83 11.08
N THR A 70 -8.23 22.38 10.29
CA THR A 70 -9.04 23.53 10.69
C THR A 70 -9.91 23.20 11.89
N ASN A 71 -10.58 22.03 11.87
CA ASN A 71 -11.37 21.56 13.01
C ASN A 71 -10.49 21.32 14.25
N PHE A 72 -9.35 20.65 14.07
CA PHE A 72 -8.38 20.42 15.15
C PHE A 72 -7.88 21.70 15.83
N ASN A 73 -7.74 22.77 15.04
CA ASN A 73 -7.29 24.06 15.51
C ASN A 73 -8.41 24.98 16.01
N LYS A 74 -9.69 24.62 15.86
CA LYS A 74 -10.85 25.51 16.05
C LYS A 74 -10.80 26.28 17.37
N ASN A 75 -10.58 25.57 18.48
CA ASN A 75 -10.54 26.16 19.83
C ASN A 75 -9.12 26.29 20.42
N ARG A 76 -8.06 26.13 19.60
CA ARG A 76 -6.67 26.27 20.07
C ARG A 76 -6.23 27.73 20.04
N LYS A 77 -5.63 28.20 21.15
CA LYS A 77 -4.99 29.54 21.22
C LYS A 77 -3.82 29.67 20.24
N SER A 78 -3.04 28.60 20.07
CA SER A 78 -1.92 28.54 19.12
C SER A 78 -2.19 27.49 18.06
N LYS A 79 -2.14 27.91 16.79
CA LYS A 79 -2.43 27.05 15.64
C LYS A 79 -1.24 26.14 15.37
N ILE A 80 -1.52 24.86 15.13
CA ILE A 80 -0.52 23.89 14.67
C ILE A 80 -0.68 23.70 13.17
N TYR A 81 0.42 23.79 12.44
CA TYR A 81 0.45 23.63 10.99
C TYR A 81 1.03 22.27 10.60
N PHE A 82 0.47 21.71 9.54
CA PHE A 82 0.88 20.44 8.94
C PHE A 82 1.08 20.65 7.45
N ASN A 83 2.00 19.91 6.84
CA ASN A 83 2.28 20.05 5.41
C ASN A 83 1.26 19.23 4.60
N THR A 84 0.28 19.91 4.02
CA THR A 84 -0.78 19.29 3.21
C THR A 84 -0.43 19.11 1.73
N GLU A 85 0.74 19.58 1.30
CA GLU A 85 1.28 19.35 -0.05
C GLU A 85 1.83 17.93 -0.23
N LYS A 86 2.21 17.27 0.88
CA LYS A 86 2.68 15.88 0.83
C LYS A 86 1.53 14.96 0.43
N ASN A 87 1.75 14.17 -0.61
CA ASN A 87 0.79 13.20 -1.11
C ASN A 87 0.72 11.94 -0.22
N LEU A 88 0.36 12.12 1.05
CA LEU A 88 0.32 11.05 2.05
C LEU A 88 -1.04 10.34 2.07
N PRO A 89 -1.07 9.05 2.44
CA PRO A 89 -2.29 8.43 2.92
C PRO A 89 -2.89 9.19 4.11
N ILE A 90 -4.21 9.20 4.18
CA ILE A 90 -4.97 9.84 5.27
C ILE A 90 -5.68 8.74 6.05
N LEU A 91 -5.31 8.55 7.32
CA LEU A 91 -6.05 7.72 8.26
C LEU A 91 -6.98 8.60 9.09
N VAL A 92 -8.25 8.23 9.11
CA VAL A 92 -9.23 8.79 10.04
C VAL A 92 -9.71 7.70 10.98
N GLU A 93 -9.64 7.98 12.28
CA GLU A 93 -10.16 7.10 13.33
C GLU A 93 -11.27 7.81 14.12
N PHE A 94 -12.30 7.05 14.46
CA PHE A 94 -13.34 7.45 15.40
C PHE A 94 -13.05 6.79 16.74
N ILE A 95 -12.81 7.59 17.78
CA ILE A 95 -12.34 7.11 19.09
C ILE A 95 -13.28 7.60 20.19
N ALA A 96 -13.73 6.68 21.05
CA ALA A 96 -14.61 6.98 22.17
C ALA A 96 -13.89 7.56 23.40
N ASP A 97 -12.57 7.39 23.51
CA ASP A 97 -11.78 7.84 24.65
C ASP A 97 -10.37 8.28 24.24
N ALA A 98 -10.11 9.59 24.29
CA ALA A 98 -8.81 10.18 23.98
C ALA A 98 -7.70 9.77 24.96
N SER A 99 -8.02 9.16 26.12
CA SER A 99 -7.01 8.68 27.08
C SER A 99 -6.37 7.34 26.70
N LYS A 100 -6.96 6.57 25.76
CA LYS A 100 -6.44 5.28 25.26
C LYS A 100 -5.39 5.43 24.14
N LEU A 101 -4.54 6.46 24.20
CA LEU A 101 -3.61 6.86 23.13
C LEU A 101 -2.29 6.05 23.05
N LYS A 102 -2.19 4.87 23.67
CA LYS A 102 -0.95 4.06 23.69
C LYS A 102 -0.89 2.94 22.63
N ASP A 103 -1.91 2.79 21.79
CA ASP A 103 -1.94 1.67 20.86
C ASP A 103 -1.07 1.93 19.62
N THR A 104 -0.28 0.93 19.26
CA THR A 104 0.46 0.93 17.99
C THR A 104 -0.42 0.31 16.91
N PHE A 105 -0.39 0.88 15.71
CA PHE A 105 -1.21 0.43 14.60
C PHE A 105 -0.36 -0.08 13.45
N ILE A 106 -0.81 -1.17 12.83
CA ILE A 106 -0.18 -1.76 11.64
C ILE A 106 -1.21 -1.89 10.56
N TYR A 107 -0.85 -1.42 9.37
CA TYR A 107 -1.73 -1.54 8.22
C TYR A 107 -1.46 -2.87 7.55
N ALA A 108 -2.51 -3.67 7.45
CA ALA A 108 -2.49 -4.93 6.74
C ALA A 108 -3.32 -4.79 5.46
N ARG A 109 -2.70 -5.17 4.35
CA ARG A 109 -3.36 -5.25 3.04
C ARG A 109 -3.30 -6.68 2.55
N MET A 110 -4.44 -7.23 2.13
CA MET A 110 -4.52 -8.61 1.64
C MET A 110 -4.93 -8.61 0.18
N ILE A 111 -4.00 -8.97 -0.69
CA ILE A 111 -4.22 -9.00 -2.14
C ILE A 111 -3.60 -10.27 -2.68
N LEU A 112 -4.41 -11.10 -3.34
CA LEU A 112 -3.95 -12.22 -4.17
C LEU A 112 -2.98 -13.16 -3.43
N GLY A 113 -3.39 -13.64 -2.25
CA GLY A 113 -2.57 -14.55 -1.42
C GLY A 113 -1.39 -13.88 -0.70
N THR A 114 -1.25 -12.56 -0.81
CA THR A 114 -0.20 -11.79 -0.16
C THR A 114 -0.77 -10.94 0.97
N VAL A 115 -0.11 -10.99 2.13
CA VAL A 115 -0.39 -10.13 3.28
C VAL A 115 0.76 -9.11 3.40
N SER A 116 0.45 -7.83 3.22
CA SER A 116 1.42 -6.75 3.37
C SER A 116 1.17 -6.00 4.68
N LEU A 117 2.12 -6.09 5.61
CA LEU A 117 2.09 -5.43 6.91
C LEU A 117 3.03 -4.23 6.90
N ARG A 118 2.47 -3.02 6.98
CA ARG A 118 3.24 -1.78 7.03
C ARG A 118 3.18 -1.16 8.42
N ILE A 119 4.35 -0.96 9.00
CA ILE A 119 4.54 -0.50 10.38
C ILE A 119 4.98 0.96 10.35
N TYR A 120 4.11 1.86 10.79
CA TYR A 120 4.35 3.31 10.69
C TYR A 120 5.00 3.91 11.94
N ASN A 121 4.92 3.21 13.08
CA ASN A 121 5.64 3.57 14.31
C ASN A 121 6.89 2.68 14.44
N PRO A 122 8.09 3.26 14.61
CA PRO A 122 9.32 2.49 14.73
C PRO A 122 9.37 1.79 16.09
N ASN A 123 8.95 0.53 16.13
CA ASN A 123 9.21 -0.39 17.23
C ASN A 123 9.80 -1.69 16.67
N ASN A 124 11.11 -1.85 16.86
CA ASN A 124 11.86 -2.99 16.31
C ASN A 124 11.35 -4.31 16.88
N LYS A 125 10.94 -4.37 18.15
CA LYS A 125 10.39 -5.59 18.74
C LYS A 125 9.09 -6.01 18.08
N ILE A 126 8.20 -5.06 17.77
CA ILE A 126 6.95 -5.35 17.05
C ILE A 126 7.27 -5.87 15.65
N PHE A 127 8.23 -5.24 14.96
CA PHE A 127 8.67 -5.66 13.63
C PHE A 127 9.23 -7.08 13.63
N GLU A 128 10.19 -7.37 14.53
CA GLU A 128 10.79 -8.70 14.70
C GLU A 128 9.75 -9.76 15.10
N THR A 129 8.83 -9.42 16.00
CA THR A 129 7.75 -10.33 16.42
C THR A 129 6.91 -10.76 15.22
N LEU A 130 6.56 -9.81 14.35
CA LEU A 130 5.77 -10.09 13.14
C LEU A 130 6.57 -10.86 12.09
N GLU A 131 7.84 -10.50 11.91
CA GLU A 131 8.73 -11.23 11.01
C GLU A 131 8.87 -12.70 11.43
N ASN A 132 8.95 -12.96 12.74
CA ASN A 132 9.03 -14.30 13.32
C ASN A 132 7.71 -15.07 13.26
N LEU A 133 6.57 -14.40 13.40
CA LEU A 133 5.24 -15.03 13.29
C LEU A 133 5.06 -15.74 11.94
N TYR A 134 5.63 -15.16 10.89
CA TYR A 134 5.60 -15.67 9.51
C TYR A 134 6.90 -16.35 9.09
N ARG A 135 7.74 -16.82 10.03
CA ARG A 135 9.00 -17.52 9.73
C ARG A 135 8.89 -18.68 8.72
N PRO A 136 7.86 -19.55 8.74
CA PRO A 136 7.78 -20.66 7.78
C PRO A 136 7.31 -20.23 6.39
N GLU A 137 6.79 -19.01 6.24
CA GLU A 137 6.25 -18.53 4.97
C GLU A 137 7.31 -17.78 4.17
N LYS A 138 7.19 -17.82 2.84
CA LYS A 138 8.02 -16.96 1.97
C LYS A 138 7.66 -15.50 2.24
N LYS A 139 8.68 -14.65 2.43
CA LYS A 139 8.49 -13.24 2.75
C LYS A 139 9.53 -12.34 2.09
N GLU A 140 9.12 -11.11 1.81
CA GLU A 140 9.96 -9.99 1.40
C GLU A 140 9.90 -8.93 2.51
N VAL A 141 11.06 -8.46 2.97
CA VAL A 141 11.16 -7.52 4.08
C VAL A 141 11.91 -6.27 3.62
N ASP A 142 11.25 -5.12 3.73
CA ASP A 142 11.86 -3.81 3.52
C ASP A 142 11.98 -3.10 4.87
N TYR A 143 13.21 -3.08 5.39
CA TYR A 143 13.53 -2.46 6.68
C TYR A 143 13.47 -0.93 6.64
N VAL A 144 13.68 -0.32 5.47
CA VAL A 144 13.66 1.14 5.30
C VAL A 144 12.21 1.63 5.23
N ALA A 145 11.39 1.00 4.37
CA ALA A 145 9.97 1.31 4.26
C ALA A 145 9.11 0.72 5.39
N ARG A 146 9.72 -0.10 6.26
CA ARG A 146 9.08 -0.83 7.37
C ARG A 146 7.87 -1.64 6.89
N LEU A 147 8.11 -2.45 5.86
CA LEU A 147 7.11 -3.26 5.19
C LEU A 147 7.52 -4.73 5.23
N ILE A 148 6.64 -5.57 5.76
CA ILE A 148 6.76 -7.02 5.68
C ILE A 148 5.70 -7.50 4.70
N LYS A 149 6.11 -8.12 3.60
CA LYS A 149 5.22 -8.76 2.65
C LYS A 149 5.35 -10.27 2.80
N VAL A 150 4.27 -10.93 3.18
CA VAL A 150 4.21 -12.37 3.35
C VAL A 150 3.38 -12.96 2.23
N PHE A 151 3.95 -13.93 1.54
CA PHE A 151 3.23 -14.78 0.59
C PHE A 151 2.53 -15.86 1.42
N ALA A 152 1.43 -15.48 2.06
CA ALA A 152 0.67 -16.30 3.00
C ALA A 152 -0.26 -17.23 2.22
N VAL A 153 0.36 -18.20 1.55
CA VAL A 153 -0.31 -19.17 0.70
C VAL A 153 -0.95 -20.25 1.57
N SER A 154 -0.26 -20.76 2.59
CA SER A 154 -0.71 -21.96 3.33
C SER A 154 -2.03 -21.73 4.11
N PRO A 155 -2.92 -22.75 4.23
CA PRO A 155 -4.14 -22.66 5.05
C PRO A 155 -3.85 -22.26 6.52
N SER A 156 -2.71 -22.72 7.05
CA SER A 156 -2.23 -22.33 8.39
C SER A 156 -1.89 -20.83 8.45
N ALA A 157 -1.23 -20.28 7.43
CA ALA A 157 -0.93 -18.85 7.35
C ALA A 157 -2.17 -17.98 7.17
N VAL A 158 -3.16 -18.46 6.41
CA VAL A 158 -4.45 -17.78 6.26
C VAL A 158 -5.18 -17.69 7.60
N GLN A 159 -5.28 -18.80 8.33
CA GLN A 159 -5.91 -18.82 9.65
C GLN A 159 -5.16 -17.95 10.66
N LYS A 160 -3.82 -18.05 10.72
CA LYS A 160 -2.99 -17.19 11.59
C LYS A 160 -3.17 -15.71 11.27
N THR A 161 -3.25 -15.36 9.99
CA THR A 161 -3.48 -13.96 9.57
C THR A 161 -4.86 -13.49 10.03
N LYS A 162 -5.91 -14.30 9.84
CA LYS A 162 -7.25 -13.96 10.31
C LYS A 162 -7.27 -13.72 11.83
N GLU A 163 -6.63 -14.59 12.60
CA GLU A 163 -6.54 -14.44 14.05
C GLU A 163 -5.74 -13.20 14.47
N LEU A 164 -4.58 -12.98 13.85
CA LEU A 164 -3.73 -11.80 14.11
C LEU A 164 -4.49 -10.50 13.88
N LEU A 165 -5.15 -10.39 12.73
CA LEU A 165 -5.85 -9.17 12.33
C LEU A 165 -7.07 -8.91 13.22
N THR A 166 -7.83 -9.96 13.56
CA THR A 166 -9.06 -9.82 14.37
C THR A 166 -8.79 -9.64 15.86
N ARG A 167 -7.76 -10.29 16.41
CA ARG A 167 -7.46 -10.27 17.86
C ARG A 167 -6.37 -9.27 18.25
N GLY A 168 -5.64 -8.70 17.30
CA GLY A 168 -4.48 -7.87 17.60
C GLY A 168 -3.30 -8.67 18.14
N LEU A 169 -2.20 -7.97 18.40
CA LEU A 169 -0.96 -8.56 18.92
C LEU A 169 -0.51 -7.79 20.16
N LYS A 170 -0.21 -8.49 21.24
CA LYS A 170 0.44 -7.88 22.41
C LYS A 170 1.95 -8.11 22.33
N VAL A 171 2.73 -7.03 22.41
CA VAL A 171 4.19 -7.06 22.46
C VAL A 171 4.63 -6.23 23.67
N ASP A 172 5.19 -6.90 24.68
CA ASP A 172 5.46 -6.32 26.00
C ASP A 172 4.18 -5.64 26.58
N ASP A 173 4.28 -4.36 26.95
CA ASP A 173 3.17 -3.54 27.44
C ASP A 173 2.40 -2.81 26.33
N THR A 174 2.74 -3.07 25.06
CA THR A 174 2.10 -2.43 23.90
C THR A 174 1.09 -3.37 23.25
N TYR A 175 -0.15 -2.92 23.13
CA TYR A 175 -1.14 -3.59 22.31
C TYR A 175 -1.11 -3.02 20.88
N VAL A 176 -1.00 -3.92 19.91
CA VAL A 176 -0.89 -3.64 18.49
C VAL A 176 -2.21 -3.98 17.82
N ARG A 177 -2.86 -2.94 17.28
CA ARG A 177 -4.10 -3.07 16.52
C ARG A 177 -3.78 -3.11 15.01
N PHE A 178 -4.52 -3.94 14.28
CA PHE A 178 -4.39 -4.01 12.83
C PHE A 178 -5.49 -3.23 12.13
N ILE A 179 -5.09 -2.58 11.06
CA ILE A 179 -5.93 -1.77 10.20
C ILE A 179 -6.01 -2.48 8.85
N TYR A 180 -7.17 -3.00 8.48
CA TYR A 180 -7.37 -3.82 7.28
C TYR A 180 -8.79 -3.70 6.72
N SER A 181 -8.98 -4.07 5.44
CA SER A 181 -10.30 -4.19 4.81
C SER A 181 -10.93 -5.53 5.17
N GLU A 182 -12.16 -5.50 5.70
CA GLU A 182 -12.94 -6.71 5.96
C GLU A 182 -13.27 -7.46 4.66
N GLU A 183 -13.51 -6.73 3.57
CA GLU A 183 -13.73 -7.33 2.26
C GLU A 183 -12.48 -8.04 1.74
N GLU A 184 -11.29 -7.41 1.84
CA GLU A 184 -10.01 -8.04 1.49
C GLU A 184 -9.76 -9.28 2.35
N LEU A 185 -10.02 -9.22 3.67
CA LEU A 185 -9.88 -10.37 4.56
C LEU A 185 -10.85 -11.50 4.19
N ALA A 186 -12.11 -11.18 3.90
CA ALA A 186 -13.11 -12.17 3.51
C ALA A 186 -12.72 -12.87 2.19
N VAL A 187 -12.25 -12.12 1.20
CA VAL A 187 -11.75 -12.67 -0.08
C VAL A 187 -10.51 -13.52 0.16
N PHE A 188 -9.56 -13.01 0.95
CA PHE A 188 -8.33 -13.71 1.31
C PHE A 188 -8.60 -15.05 2.03
N CYS A 189 -9.61 -15.10 2.90
CA CYS A 189 -10.01 -16.33 3.60
C CYS A 189 -10.80 -17.31 2.73
N LYS A 190 -11.61 -16.83 1.77
CA LYS A 190 -12.46 -17.68 0.91
C LYS A 190 -11.67 -18.41 -0.18
N ASP A 191 -10.72 -17.73 -0.81
CA ASP A 191 -9.96 -18.26 -1.96
C ASP A 191 -8.66 -18.98 -1.52
N GLY A 192 -8.53 -19.23 -0.21
CA GLY A 192 -7.41 -19.92 0.42
C GLY A 192 -6.04 -19.26 0.26
N GLY A 193 -5.93 -18.07 -0.35
CA GLY A 193 -4.65 -17.47 -0.78
C GLY A 193 -3.85 -18.30 -1.81
N PHE A 194 -4.07 -19.61 -1.85
CA PHE A 194 -3.31 -20.65 -2.53
C PHE A 194 -3.70 -20.80 -3.99
N GLU A 195 -5.00 -20.87 -4.32
CA GLU A 195 -5.45 -21.08 -5.70
C GLU A 195 -5.14 -19.88 -6.59
N ARG A 196 -5.33 -18.64 -6.10
CA ARG A 196 -5.01 -17.43 -6.86
C ARG A 196 -3.52 -17.19 -7.03
N MET A 197 -2.66 -17.58 -6.08
CA MET A 197 -1.21 -17.47 -6.27
C MET A 197 -0.71 -18.43 -7.34
N TYR A 198 -1.19 -19.68 -7.38
CA TYR A 198 -0.87 -20.63 -8.47
C TYR A 198 -1.51 -20.23 -9.81
N PHE A 199 -2.70 -19.63 -9.79
CA PHE A 199 -3.27 -19.01 -10.98
C PHE A 199 -2.40 -17.85 -11.46
N ILE A 200 -1.88 -17.03 -10.55
CA ILE A 200 -1.01 -15.89 -10.88
C ILE A 200 0.40 -16.33 -11.22
N ASP A 201 0.94 -17.43 -10.70
CA ASP A 201 2.24 -17.95 -11.13
C ASP A 201 2.15 -18.41 -12.60
N ARG A 202 1.04 -19.10 -12.96
CA ARG A 202 0.70 -19.40 -14.36
C ARG A 202 0.39 -18.16 -15.20
N PHE A 203 -0.27 -17.14 -14.64
CA PHE A 203 -0.42 -15.84 -15.32
C PHE A 203 0.87 -15.01 -15.30
N SER A 204 1.82 -15.31 -14.43
CA SER A 204 3.15 -14.71 -14.37
C SER A 204 3.99 -15.33 -15.46
N ASP A 205 3.78 -16.60 -15.80
CA ASP A 205 4.29 -17.19 -17.04
C ASP A 205 3.60 -16.58 -18.27
N VAL A 206 2.30 -16.27 -18.24
CA VAL A 206 1.66 -15.53 -19.34
C VAL A 206 2.16 -14.07 -19.43
N ALA A 207 2.41 -13.42 -18.30
CA ALA A 207 2.95 -12.06 -18.23
C ALA A 207 4.44 -12.01 -18.58
N ILE A 208 5.22 -13.02 -18.19
CA ILE A 208 6.62 -13.20 -18.59
C ILE A 208 6.66 -13.45 -20.10
N ASN A 209 5.75 -14.24 -20.66
CA ASN A 209 5.63 -14.42 -22.11
C ASN A 209 5.37 -13.08 -22.82
N GLY A 210 4.55 -12.21 -22.24
CA GLY A 210 4.37 -10.82 -22.72
C GLY A 210 5.66 -9.99 -22.65
N HIS A 211 6.48 -10.17 -21.62
CA HIS A 211 7.80 -9.55 -21.52
C HIS A 211 8.79 -10.12 -22.54
N PHE A 212 8.80 -11.43 -22.77
CA PHE A 212 9.62 -12.08 -23.80
C PHE A 212 9.24 -11.56 -25.20
N HIS A 213 7.94 -11.46 -25.50
CA HIS A 213 7.45 -10.82 -26.73
C HIS A 213 7.85 -9.34 -26.83
N THR A 214 7.79 -8.58 -25.75
CA THR A 214 8.24 -7.17 -25.74
C THR A 214 9.71 -7.02 -26.12
N LEU A 215 10.54 -8.03 -25.80
CA LEU A 215 11.95 -8.09 -26.17
C LEU A 215 12.22 -8.85 -27.47
N ASN A 216 11.20 -9.25 -28.24
CA ASN A 216 11.34 -10.12 -29.40
C ASN A 216 12.16 -11.40 -29.10
N ALA A 217 11.92 -11.97 -27.92
CA ALA A 217 12.55 -13.18 -27.41
C ALA A 217 11.48 -14.25 -27.13
N THR A 218 11.95 -15.48 -26.89
CA THR A 218 11.10 -16.62 -26.53
C THR A 218 11.45 -17.14 -25.13
N PRO A 219 10.50 -17.74 -24.40
CA PRO A 219 10.75 -18.28 -23.06
C PRO A 219 11.82 -19.38 -23.00
N GLY A 220 12.14 -20.03 -24.13
CA GLY A 220 13.19 -21.03 -24.25
C GLY A 220 14.58 -20.47 -24.59
N ASP A 221 14.72 -19.16 -24.81
CA ASP A 221 16.02 -18.55 -25.11
C ASP A 221 16.94 -18.51 -23.88
N SER A 222 18.26 -18.48 -24.09
CA SER A 222 19.19 -18.24 -22.99
C SER A 222 19.15 -16.79 -22.52
N PHE A 223 19.54 -16.55 -21.26
CA PHE A 223 19.57 -15.19 -20.72
C PHE A 223 20.50 -14.26 -21.52
N GLU A 224 21.60 -14.78 -22.06
CA GLU A 224 22.51 -14.05 -22.95
C GLU A 224 21.80 -13.55 -24.21
N LYS A 225 20.95 -14.40 -24.82
CA LYS A 225 20.20 -14.06 -26.03
C LYS A 225 19.12 -13.01 -25.73
N VAL A 226 18.44 -13.10 -24.58
CA VAL A 226 17.50 -12.07 -24.11
C VAL A 226 18.22 -10.73 -23.90
N LYS A 227 19.40 -10.75 -23.27
CA LYS A 227 20.23 -9.54 -23.04
C LYS A 227 20.66 -8.90 -24.35
N GLN A 228 21.02 -9.69 -25.36
CA GLN A 228 21.35 -9.16 -26.69
C GLN A 228 20.15 -8.46 -27.36
N SER A 229 18.96 -9.07 -27.29
CA SER A 229 17.74 -8.45 -27.81
C SER A 229 17.38 -7.15 -27.09
N TYR A 230 17.55 -7.10 -25.76
CA TYR A 230 17.37 -5.88 -24.98
C TYR A 230 18.32 -4.75 -25.40
N MET A 231 19.62 -5.05 -25.54
CA MET A 231 20.62 -4.06 -25.97
C MET A 231 20.29 -3.46 -27.34
N ARG A 232 19.83 -4.30 -28.28
CA ARG A 232 19.39 -3.86 -29.62
C ARG A 232 18.20 -2.90 -29.52
N LEU A 233 17.17 -3.25 -28.75
CA LEU A 233 15.95 -2.46 -28.62
C LEU A 233 16.16 -1.14 -27.86
N ILE A 234 17.03 -1.10 -26.85
CA ILE A 234 17.40 0.15 -26.16
C ILE A 234 18.11 1.12 -27.10
N LYS A 235 18.96 0.60 -27.99
CA LYS A 235 19.64 1.42 -28.99
C LYS A 235 18.69 1.96 -30.06
N GLU A 236 17.68 1.16 -30.44
CA GLU A 236 16.66 1.53 -31.44
C GLU A 236 15.67 2.56 -30.90
N TYR A 237 15.15 2.35 -29.68
CA TYR A 237 14.09 3.17 -29.07
C TYR A 237 14.62 4.21 -28.08
N HIS A 238 15.91 4.55 -28.08
CA HIS A 238 16.47 5.55 -27.17
C HIS A 238 15.76 6.90 -27.37
N PRO A 239 15.33 7.60 -26.29
CA PRO A 239 14.61 8.87 -26.41
C PRO A 239 15.40 9.95 -27.17
N ASP A 240 16.73 9.88 -27.16
CA ASP A 240 17.59 10.79 -27.93
C ASP A 240 17.43 10.61 -29.45
N ASN A 241 16.98 9.44 -29.93
CA ASN A 241 16.78 9.19 -31.36
C ASN A 241 15.57 9.96 -31.93
N VAL A 242 14.69 10.49 -31.07
CA VAL A 242 13.48 11.24 -31.46
C VAL A 242 13.51 12.70 -31.01
N PHE A 243 14.69 13.23 -30.70
CA PHE A 243 14.88 14.64 -30.39
C PHE A 243 14.42 15.51 -31.58
N GLY A 244 13.49 16.44 -31.34
CA GLY A 244 12.92 17.34 -32.36
C GLY A 244 11.78 16.74 -33.21
N LYS A 245 11.25 15.56 -32.86
CA LYS A 245 10.03 15.00 -33.48
C LYS A 245 8.75 15.55 -32.82
N ASP A 246 7.59 15.25 -33.40
CA ASP A 246 6.30 15.63 -32.82
C ASP A 246 6.05 14.93 -31.47
N GLU A 247 5.20 15.54 -30.64
CA GLU A 247 4.94 15.04 -29.28
C GLU A 247 4.38 13.61 -29.26
N GLN A 248 3.62 13.19 -30.27
CA GLN A 248 3.06 11.85 -30.29
C GLN A 248 4.14 10.80 -30.54
N THR A 249 5.06 11.08 -31.46
CA THR A 249 6.23 10.24 -31.72
C THR A 249 7.13 10.15 -30.48
N ILE A 250 7.40 11.27 -29.81
CA ILE A 250 8.19 11.29 -28.57
C ILE A 250 7.51 10.46 -27.46
N ARG A 251 6.20 10.61 -27.27
CA ARG A 251 5.43 9.83 -26.29
C ARG A 251 5.49 8.33 -26.60
N ASN A 252 5.29 7.94 -27.86
CA ASN A 252 5.30 6.54 -28.28
C ASN A 252 6.68 5.89 -28.05
N TYR A 253 7.77 6.58 -28.42
CA TYR A 253 9.13 6.09 -28.20
C TYR A 253 9.47 5.98 -26.71
N THR A 254 9.08 6.98 -25.92
CA THR A 254 9.29 6.96 -24.47
C THR A 254 8.54 5.80 -23.80
N GLN A 255 7.28 5.57 -24.19
CA GLN A 255 6.49 4.45 -23.69
C GLN A 255 7.10 3.10 -24.10
N LYS A 256 7.56 2.97 -25.34
CA LYS A 256 8.20 1.75 -25.84
C LYS A 256 9.50 1.47 -25.10
N PHE A 257 10.34 2.49 -24.90
CA PHE A 257 11.59 2.41 -24.15
C PHE A 257 11.36 1.95 -22.70
N GLN A 258 10.39 2.55 -21.99
CA GLN A 258 10.03 2.15 -20.63
C GLN A 258 9.50 0.70 -20.60
N SER A 259 8.69 0.30 -21.58
CA SER A 259 8.18 -1.06 -21.71
C SER A 259 9.30 -2.09 -21.90
N ILE A 260 10.31 -1.78 -22.73
CA ILE A 260 11.50 -2.60 -22.95
C ILE A 260 12.32 -2.76 -21.66
N GLN A 261 12.57 -1.67 -20.93
CA GLN A 261 13.31 -1.71 -19.66
C GLN A 261 12.57 -2.55 -18.60
N ASN A 262 11.26 -2.33 -18.46
CA ASN A 262 10.43 -3.08 -17.51
C ASN A 262 10.40 -4.58 -17.85
N ALA A 263 10.29 -4.93 -19.14
CA ALA A 263 10.30 -6.32 -19.58
C ALA A 263 11.63 -7.02 -19.25
N PHE A 264 12.76 -6.34 -19.47
CA PHE A 264 14.08 -6.91 -19.20
C PHE A 264 14.34 -7.13 -17.70
N GLU A 265 13.98 -6.18 -16.84
CA GLU A 265 14.13 -6.35 -15.38
C GLU A 265 13.21 -7.46 -14.83
N SER A 266 11.98 -7.59 -15.36
CA SER A 266 11.08 -8.71 -15.02
C SER A 266 11.67 -10.07 -15.40
N ILE A 267 12.20 -10.21 -16.62
CA ILE A 267 12.80 -11.48 -17.09
C ILE A 267 14.08 -11.80 -16.30
N LYS A 268 14.93 -10.81 -16.05
CA LYS A 268 16.14 -10.98 -15.23
C LYS A 268 15.85 -11.48 -13.82
N HIS A 269 14.74 -11.02 -13.21
CA HIS A 269 14.29 -11.54 -11.92
C HIS A 269 13.77 -12.98 -12.00
N HIS A 270 13.14 -13.35 -13.12
CA HIS A 270 12.69 -14.71 -13.39
C HIS A 270 13.86 -15.70 -13.49
N TYR A 271 14.91 -15.41 -14.27
CA TYR A 271 16.10 -16.27 -14.36
C TYR A 271 16.85 -16.40 -13.02
N LYS A 272 16.83 -15.36 -12.16
CA LYS A 272 17.44 -15.43 -10.82
C LYS A 272 16.68 -16.33 -9.84
N LYS A 273 15.39 -16.59 -10.08
CA LYS A 273 14.57 -17.50 -9.25
C LYS A 273 14.64 -18.96 -9.70
N ALA A 274 15.08 -19.21 -10.93
CA ALA A 274 15.17 -20.54 -11.55
C ALA A 274 16.50 -21.26 -11.27
N ILE A 275 17.40 -20.64 -10.48
CA ILE A 275 18.68 -21.15 -10.00
C ILE A 275 18.57 -21.27 -8.48
#